data_AF-B8MGC6-F1
#
_entry.id   AF-B8MGC6-F1
#
_cell.length_a   1.000
_cell.length_b   1.000
_cell.length_c   1.000
_cell.angle_alpha   90.00
_cell.angle_beta   90.00
_cell.angle_gamma   90.00
#
_symmetry.space_group_name_H-M   'P 1'
#
loop_
_entity.id
_entity.type
_entity.pdbx_description
1 polymer ?
#
loop_
_entity_poly.entity_id
_entity_poly.type
_entity_poly.pdbx_seq_one_letter_code
_entity_poly.pdbx_strand_id
1 'polypeptide(L)'
;MPPSKAAPQLVLGLANVGDTSADPMARYGTPNAVKQLFDTFFNRGYTSLDTARNYPPHAPGTAEPLIGAALKSYEEHESTKPCFTISTKIMPRGDRPHTREKIEQNIIESLTALQLPQVDIEYLHDPDRTTPFEETCEAMDKACLEGKFRRFGLSNHKPEEIERVVKICEENGYVKPSVYQGHYNAIARAVEKDLLPVLRKHGISFYAFSPAAAGMFSGNHKRNAEPGNRYDPTVCLMCIHPFSSTWRTNNKISSPSANSIQDGISDPP
;
A
#
# COMPACT_ATOMS: atom_id res chain seq x y z
N MET A 1 16.07 -21.69 -1.19
CA MET A 1 16.37 -21.29 -2.58
C MET A 1 17.37 -20.14 -2.57
N PRO A 2 18.36 -20.12 -3.47
CA PRO A 2 19.24 -18.97 -3.64
C PRO A 2 18.43 -17.74 -4.11
N PRO A 3 18.87 -16.50 -3.80
CA PRO A 3 18.19 -15.29 -4.27
C PRO A 3 18.20 -15.23 -5.81
N SER A 4 17.07 -14.86 -6.40
CA SER A 4 16.93 -14.70 -7.85
C SER A 4 17.90 -13.64 -8.36
N LYS A 5 18.53 -13.90 -9.51
CA LYS A 5 19.37 -12.92 -10.23
C LYS A 5 18.55 -12.01 -11.16
N ALA A 6 17.26 -12.29 -11.35
CA ALA A 6 16.38 -11.45 -12.16
C ALA A 6 16.12 -10.12 -11.46
N ALA A 7 16.05 -9.04 -12.24
CA ALA A 7 15.63 -7.75 -11.71
C ALA A 7 14.22 -7.84 -11.10
N PRO A 8 13.94 -7.13 -9.99
CA PRO A 8 12.59 -7.05 -9.46
C PRO A 8 11.60 -6.53 -10.51
N GLN A 9 10.39 -7.08 -10.53
CA GLN A 9 9.31 -6.56 -11.35
C GLN A 9 8.81 -5.22 -10.77
N LEU A 10 8.41 -4.30 -11.65
CA LEU A 10 7.81 -3.04 -11.23
C LEU A 10 6.29 -3.13 -11.24
N VAL A 11 5.67 -2.66 -10.16
CA VAL A 11 4.22 -2.51 -10.01
C VAL A 11 3.92 -1.03 -9.82
N LEU A 12 2.97 -0.51 -10.58
CA LEU A 12 2.52 0.88 -10.44
C LEU A 12 1.49 0.97 -9.31
N GLY A 13 1.89 1.58 -8.20
CA GLY A 13 0.98 1.90 -7.09
C GLY A 13 0.14 3.14 -7.39
N LEU A 14 -1.18 3.04 -7.16
CA LEU A 14 -2.18 4.03 -7.57
C LEU A 14 -2.81 4.78 -6.39
N ALA A 15 -2.13 4.85 -5.24
CA ALA A 15 -2.61 5.54 -4.04
C ALA A 15 -2.80 7.07 -4.22
N ASN A 16 -2.32 7.64 -5.32
CA ASN A 16 -2.49 9.04 -5.71
C ASN A 16 -3.52 9.23 -6.84
N VAL A 17 -4.29 8.21 -7.18
CA VAL A 17 -5.47 8.31 -8.05
C VAL A 17 -6.69 8.52 -7.17
N GLY A 18 -7.59 9.42 -7.56
CA GLY A 18 -8.82 9.70 -6.80
C GLY A 18 -9.22 11.16 -6.82
N ASP A 19 -10.19 11.52 -5.97
CA ASP A 19 -10.71 12.88 -5.87
C ASP A 19 -9.64 13.86 -5.37
N THR A 20 -9.12 14.68 -6.28
CA THR A 20 -8.10 15.70 -6.02
C THR A 20 -8.61 16.91 -5.25
N SER A 21 -9.93 17.07 -5.11
CA SER A 21 -10.52 18.11 -4.26
C SER A 21 -10.61 17.69 -2.79
N ALA A 22 -10.69 16.38 -2.54
CA ALA A 22 -10.83 15.80 -1.21
C ALA A 22 -9.51 15.26 -0.63
N ASP A 23 -8.59 14.79 -1.48
CA ASP A 23 -7.29 14.24 -1.04
C ASP A 23 -6.11 15.09 -1.54
N PRO A 24 -5.34 15.76 -0.65
CA PRO A 24 -4.19 16.58 -1.03
C PRO A 24 -3.01 15.78 -1.59
N MET A 25 -3.03 14.45 -1.48
CA MET A 25 -2.05 13.54 -2.07
C MET A 25 -2.47 13.01 -3.44
N ALA A 26 -3.75 13.11 -3.82
CA ALA A 26 -4.21 12.71 -5.14
C ALA A 26 -3.64 13.65 -6.22
N ARG A 27 -3.27 13.07 -7.36
CA ARG A 27 -2.66 13.75 -8.52
C ARG A 27 -3.39 13.45 -9.82
N TYR A 28 -4.12 12.34 -9.87
CA TYR A 28 -4.84 11.89 -11.06
C TYR A 28 -6.34 11.78 -10.71
N GLY A 29 -7.09 12.85 -11.00
CA GLY A 29 -8.51 12.97 -10.65
C GLY A 29 -9.50 12.75 -11.79
N THR A 30 -9.04 12.36 -12.97
CA THR A 30 -9.92 12.10 -14.13
C THR A 30 -9.51 10.81 -14.85
N PRO A 31 -10.45 10.11 -15.51
CA PRO A 31 -10.12 8.89 -16.26
C PRO A 31 -9.06 9.12 -17.35
N ASN A 32 -9.09 10.27 -18.03
CA ASN A 32 -8.10 10.61 -19.05
C ASN A 32 -6.69 10.79 -18.45
N ALA A 33 -6.56 11.45 -17.29
CA ALA A 33 -5.27 11.58 -16.62
C ALA A 33 -4.73 10.22 -16.14
N VAL A 34 -5.60 9.33 -15.67
CA VAL A 34 -5.24 7.95 -15.31
C VAL A 34 -4.81 7.16 -16.55
N LYS A 35 -5.52 7.29 -17.68
CA LYS A 35 -5.13 6.65 -18.95
C LYS A 35 -3.73 7.09 -19.41
N GLN A 36 -3.42 8.39 -19.36
CA GLN A 36 -2.09 8.90 -19.73
C GLN A 36 -0.97 8.33 -18.84
N LEU A 37 -1.25 8.13 -17.55
CA LEU A 37 -0.34 7.45 -16.63
C LEU A 37 -0.14 5.98 -17.04
N PHE A 38 -1.23 5.27 -17.38
CA PHE A 38 -1.17 3.88 -17.84
C PHE A 38 -0.42 3.73 -19.16
N ASP A 39 -0.68 4.59 -20.15
CA ASP A 39 0.05 4.63 -21.43
C ASP A 39 1.56 4.79 -21.19
N THR A 40 1.93 5.71 -20.29
CA THR A 40 3.33 5.95 -19.93
C THR A 40 3.99 4.74 -19.26
N PHE A 41 3.27 4.00 -18.42
CA PHE A 41 3.78 2.80 -17.76
C PHE A 41 3.89 1.61 -18.72
N PHE A 42 2.87 1.42 -19.55
CA PHE A 42 2.80 0.37 -20.57
C PHE A 42 3.86 0.54 -21.66
N ASN A 43 4.06 1.76 -22.15
CA ASN A 43 5.10 2.06 -23.15
C ASN A 43 6.53 1.80 -22.64
N ARG A 44 6.71 1.63 -21.33
CA ARG A 44 7.98 1.19 -20.72
C ARG A 44 8.07 -0.33 -20.51
N GLY A 45 7.08 -1.08 -20.97
CA GLY A 45 7.03 -2.54 -20.92
C GLY A 45 6.46 -3.14 -19.63
N TYR A 46 5.75 -2.34 -18.81
CA TYR A 46 5.20 -2.81 -17.53
C TYR A 46 3.67 -2.89 -17.55
N THR A 47 3.11 -3.86 -16.83
CA THR A 47 1.68 -4.20 -16.90
C THR A 47 1.01 -4.47 -15.54
N SER A 48 1.73 -4.38 -14.42
CA SER A 48 1.15 -4.65 -13.09
C SER A 48 0.73 -3.37 -12.38
N LEU A 49 -0.54 -3.30 -12.00
CA LEU A 49 -1.17 -2.17 -11.33
C LEU A 49 -1.63 -2.57 -9.92
N ASP A 50 -1.41 -1.69 -8.94
CA ASP A 50 -1.82 -1.87 -7.55
C ASP A 50 -2.70 -0.69 -7.09
N THR A 51 -3.94 -1.00 -6.70
CA THR A 51 -4.89 -0.05 -6.12
C THR A 51 -5.42 -0.57 -4.79
N ALA A 52 -6.38 0.11 -4.18
CA ALA A 52 -7.11 -0.36 -3.02
C ALA A 52 -8.47 0.32 -2.92
N ARG A 53 -9.39 -0.36 -2.26
CA ARG A 53 -10.71 0.16 -1.89
C ARG A 53 -10.67 1.42 -1.06
N ASN A 54 -9.63 1.55 -0.23
CA ASN A 54 -9.41 2.71 0.63
C ASN A 54 -8.55 3.80 -0.04
N TYR A 55 -8.34 3.75 -1.36
CA TYR A 55 -7.59 4.78 -2.06
C TYR A 55 -8.47 5.88 -2.66
N PRO A 56 -7.94 7.13 -2.68
CA PRO A 56 -6.75 7.59 -1.96
C PRO A 56 -7.09 7.75 -0.46
N PRO A 57 -6.10 7.79 0.46
CA PRO A 57 -6.33 7.67 1.91
C PRO A 57 -7.33 8.66 2.53
N HIS A 58 -7.44 9.86 1.97
CA HIS A 58 -8.33 10.94 2.43
C HIS A 58 -9.62 11.07 1.61
N ALA A 59 -9.79 10.28 0.54
CA ALA A 59 -11.02 10.20 -0.25
C ALA A 59 -11.35 8.74 -0.64
N PRO A 60 -11.49 7.82 0.34
CA PRO A 60 -11.52 6.39 0.09
C PRO A 60 -12.65 5.98 -0.86
N GLY A 61 -12.34 5.09 -1.81
CA GLY A 61 -13.28 4.55 -2.79
C GLY A 61 -13.35 5.36 -4.09
N THR A 62 -12.65 6.49 -4.19
CA THR A 62 -12.68 7.32 -5.40
C THR A 62 -11.66 6.89 -6.46
N ALA A 63 -10.65 6.07 -6.11
CA ALA A 63 -9.63 5.62 -7.04
C ALA A 63 -10.12 4.56 -8.05
N GLU A 64 -10.76 3.49 -7.57
CA GLU A 64 -11.15 2.34 -8.40
C GLU A 64 -12.11 2.70 -9.55
N PRO A 65 -13.13 3.58 -9.37
CA PRO A 65 -13.98 4.01 -10.49
C PRO A 65 -13.21 4.73 -11.61
N LEU A 66 -12.24 5.59 -11.26
CA LEU A 66 -11.41 6.28 -12.25
C LEU A 66 -10.51 5.30 -13.01
N ILE A 67 -9.97 4.30 -12.31
CA ILE A 67 -9.16 3.23 -12.90
C ILE A 67 -10.01 2.39 -13.84
N GLY A 68 -11.19 1.95 -13.42
CA GLY A 68 -12.11 1.17 -14.26
C GLY A 68 -12.53 1.90 -15.52
N ALA A 69 -12.88 3.19 -15.40
CA ALA A 69 -13.20 4.04 -16.56
C ALA A 69 -12.01 4.19 -17.52
N ALA A 70 -10.79 4.35 -17.01
CA ALA A 70 -9.60 4.41 -17.84
C ALA A 70 -9.34 3.07 -18.56
N LEU A 71 -9.47 1.93 -17.87
CA LEU A 71 -9.32 0.60 -18.47
C LEU A 71 -10.35 0.35 -19.57
N LYS A 72 -11.62 0.70 -19.33
CA LYS A 72 -12.71 0.54 -20.31
C LYS A 72 -12.49 1.38 -21.58
N SER A 73 -11.89 2.57 -21.45
CA SER A 73 -11.64 3.44 -22.61
C SER A 73 -10.75 2.78 -23.68
N TYR A 74 -9.87 1.85 -23.31
CA TYR A 74 -9.07 1.07 -24.26
C TYR A 74 -9.90 0.06 -25.07
N GLU A 75 -11.01 -0.45 -24.53
CA GLU A 75 -11.87 -1.42 -25.22
C GLU A 75 -12.67 -0.77 -26.34
N GLU A 76 -13.05 0.48 -26.15
CA GLU A 76 -13.94 1.20 -27.06
C GLU A 76 -13.19 1.83 -28.26
N HIS A 77 -11.88 2.07 -28.13
CA HIS A 77 -11.17 2.99 -29.05
C HIS A 77 -9.82 2.49 -29.61
N GLU A 78 -9.27 1.35 -29.19
CA GLU A 78 -7.92 0.94 -29.59
C GLU A 78 -7.82 -0.52 -30.08
N SER A 79 -7.07 -0.71 -31.17
CA SER A 79 -6.79 -2.03 -31.78
C SER A 79 -5.71 -2.81 -31.03
N THR A 80 -4.86 -2.13 -30.26
CA THR A 80 -3.84 -2.72 -29.38
C THR A 80 -4.15 -2.39 -27.93
N LYS A 81 -4.89 -3.27 -27.26
CA LYS A 81 -5.26 -3.10 -25.86
C LYS A 81 -4.08 -3.45 -24.93
N PRO A 82 -3.63 -2.55 -24.05
CA PRO A 82 -2.68 -2.93 -23.00
C PRO A 82 -3.32 -3.96 -22.07
N CYS A 83 -2.63 -5.08 -21.86
CA CYS A 83 -3.08 -6.14 -20.97
C CYS A 83 -2.49 -5.93 -19.57
N PHE A 84 -3.22 -5.18 -18.73
CA PHE A 84 -2.83 -4.95 -17.34
C PHE A 84 -3.32 -6.09 -16.43
N THR A 85 -2.50 -6.44 -15.44
CA THR A 85 -2.93 -7.22 -14.26
C THR A 85 -3.20 -6.25 -13.12
N ILE A 86 -4.39 -6.33 -12.52
CA ILE A 86 -4.83 -5.42 -11.46
C ILE A 86 -4.78 -6.16 -10.13
N SER A 87 -4.20 -5.53 -9.11
CA SER A 87 -4.34 -5.94 -7.72
C SER A 87 -5.12 -4.88 -6.94
N THR A 88 -6.04 -5.30 -6.08
CA THR A 88 -6.76 -4.41 -5.15
C THR A 88 -6.69 -4.95 -3.72
N LYS A 89 -7.20 -4.18 -2.76
CA LYS A 89 -7.10 -4.50 -1.34
C LYS A 89 -8.33 -4.05 -0.58
N ILE A 90 -8.75 -4.88 0.36
CA ILE A 90 -9.77 -4.57 1.35
C ILE A 90 -9.13 -4.22 2.69
N MET A 91 -9.63 -3.17 3.34
CA MET A 91 -9.06 -2.58 4.56
C MET A 91 -10.06 -2.72 5.72
N PRO A 92 -9.65 -3.26 6.89
CA PRO A 92 -10.52 -3.36 8.05
C PRO A 92 -10.64 -2.01 8.76
N ARG A 93 -11.49 -1.13 8.22
CA ARG A 93 -11.68 0.24 8.74
C ARG A 93 -13.16 0.59 8.88
N GLY A 94 -13.52 1.05 10.07
CA GLY A 94 -14.89 1.48 10.37
C GLY A 94 -15.86 0.31 10.34
N ASP A 95 -16.85 0.40 9.48
CA ASP A 95 -17.92 -0.59 9.25
C ASP A 95 -17.55 -1.69 8.24
N ARG A 96 -16.25 -1.84 7.95
CA ARG A 96 -15.71 -2.84 7.02
C ARG A 96 -14.77 -3.84 7.71
N PRO A 97 -15.17 -4.50 8.81
CA PRO A 97 -14.37 -5.58 9.38
C PRO A 97 -14.13 -6.69 8.35
N HIS A 98 -13.18 -7.57 8.62
CA HIS A 98 -12.90 -8.73 7.78
C HIS A 98 -13.81 -9.93 8.10
N THR A 99 -15.07 -9.66 8.46
CA THR A 99 -16.12 -10.67 8.55
C THR A 99 -16.45 -11.21 7.17
N ARG A 100 -17.03 -12.41 7.11
CA ARG A 100 -17.33 -13.10 5.84
C ARG A 100 -18.16 -12.24 4.90
N GLU A 101 -19.25 -11.69 5.43
CA GLU A 101 -20.17 -10.82 4.69
C GLU A 101 -19.48 -9.56 4.17
N LYS A 102 -18.62 -8.95 5.00
CA LYS A 102 -17.96 -7.69 4.63
C LYS A 102 -16.83 -7.91 3.65
N ILE A 103 -16.07 -8.99 3.72
CA ILE A 103 -15.09 -9.35 2.69
C ILE A 103 -15.80 -9.54 1.35
N GLU A 104 -16.86 -10.34 1.32
CA GLU A 104 -17.61 -10.61 0.09
C GLU A 104 -18.20 -9.32 -0.50
N GLN A 105 -18.84 -8.48 0.33
CA GLN A 105 -19.33 -7.16 -0.07
C GLN A 105 -18.21 -6.29 -0.63
N ASN A 106 -17.06 -6.23 0.05
CA ASN A 106 -15.97 -5.38 -0.36
C ASN A 106 -15.39 -5.80 -1.72
N ILE A 107 -15.16 -7.09 -1.96
CA ILE A 107 -14.65 -7.60 -3.23
C ILE A 107 -15.63 -7.28 -4.37
N ILE A 108 -16.93 -7.52 -4.18
CA ILE A 108 -17.97 -7.26 -5.20
C ILE A 108 -18.00 -5.78 -5.60
N GLU A 109 -18.00 -4.89 -4.61
CA GLU A 109 -17.99 -3.45 -4.88
C GLU A 109 -16.69 -3.02 -5.59
N SER A 110 -15.56 -3.70 -5.38
CA SER A 110 -14.26 -3.36 -6.00
C SER A 110 -14.25 -3.77 -7.46
N LEU A 111 -14.69 -5.00 -7.74
CA LEU A 111 -14.88 -5.50 -9.09
C LEU A 111 -15.86 -4.63 -9.88
N THR A 112 -16.95 -4.20 -9.24
CA THR A 112 -17.95 -3.30 -9.83
C THR A 112 -17.33 -1.94 -10.17
N ALA A 113 -16.62 -1.31 -9.22
CA ALA A 113 -15.96 -0.02 -9.44
C ALA A 113 -14.87 -0.09 -10.53
N LEU A 114 -14.07 -1.15 -10.52
CA LEU A 114 -13.04 -1.41 -11.52
C LEU A 114 -13.62 -1.82 -12.88
N GLN A 115 -14.90 -2.19 -12.95
CA GLN A 115 -15.55 -2.74 -14.13
C GLN A 115 -14.83 -4.00 -14.65
N LEU A 116 -14.39 -4.86 -13.71
CA LEU A 116 -13.67 -6.10 -14.00
C LEU A 116 -14.40 -7.30 -13.40
N PRO A 117 -14.43 -8.45 -14.09
CA PRO A 117 -15.00 -9.67 -13.53
C PRO A 117 -14.05 -10.33 -12.50
N GLN A 118 -12.76 -10.07 -12.61
CA GLN A 118 -11.71 -10.70 -11.80
C GLN A 118 -10.50 -9.76 -11.67
N VAL A 119 -9.83 -9.78 -10.51
CA VAL A 119 -8.50 -9.18 -10.30
C VAL A 119 -7.41 -10.25 -10.19
N ASP A 120 -6.15 -9.89 -10.39
CA ASP A 120 -5.04 -10.82 -10.21
C ASP A 120 -4.78 -11.10 -8.72
N ILE A 121 -4.67 -10.07 -7.89
CA ILE A 121 -4.47 -10.22 -6.45
C ILE A 121 -5.56 -9.46 -5.68
N GLU A 122 -6.19 -10.13 -4.72
CA GLU A 122 -6.95 -9.47 -3.65
C GLU A 122 -6.13 -9.54 -2.35
N TYR A 123 -5.83 -8.39 -1.77
CA TYR A 123 -5.08 -8.31 -0.52
C TYR A 123 -6.00 -8.03 0.67
N LEU A 124 -5.71 -8.69 1.78
CA LEU A 124 -6.05 -8.12 3.10
C LEU A 124 -5.03 -7.00 3.39
N HIS A 125 -5.48 -5.75 3.30
CA HIS A 125 -4.62 -4.56 3.36
C HIS A 125 -3.92 -4.40 4.72
N ASP A 126 -4.62 -4.73 5.80
CA ASP A 126 -4.14 -4.79 7.18
C ASP A 126 -4.81 -5.97 7.90
N PRO A 127 -4.24 -6.50 8.99
CA PRO A 127 -4.91 -7.52 9.80
C PRO A 127 -6.10 -6.93 10.54
N ASP A 128 -7.27 -7.57 10.44
CA ASP A 128 -8.37 -7.36 11.37
C ASP A 128 -8.17 -8.27 12.58
N ARG A 129 -7.79 -7.69 13.72
CA ARG A 129 -7.59 -8.45 14.97
C ARG A 129 -8.87 -8.63 15.78
N THR A 130 -9.99 -8.08 15.31
CA THR A 130 -11.30 -8.20 15.95
C THR A 130 -12.13 -9.34 15.36
N THR A 131 -11.88 -9.69 14.10
CA THR A 131 -12.48 -10.86 13.43
C THR A 131 -11.55 -12.07 13.52
N PRO A 132 -12.05 -13.28 13.84
CA PRO A 132 -11.26 -14.51 13.75
C PRO A 132 -10.71 -14.73 12.34
N PHE A 133 -9.41 -15.01 12.22
CA PHE A 133 -8.79 -15.23 10.90
C PHE A 133 -9.39 -16.42 10.15
N GLU A 134 -9.95 -17.38 10.87
CA GLU A 134 -10.65 -18.52 10.29
C GLU A 134 -11.83 -18.07 9.41
N GLU A 135 -12.62 -17.10 9.89
CA GLU A 135 -13.73 -16.51 9.14
C GLU A 135 -13.22 -15.71 7.92
N THR A 136 -12.17 -14.92 8.12
CA THR A 136 -11.52 -14.16 7.05
C THR A 136 -10.97 -15.08 5.94
N CYS A 137 -10.29 -16.17 6.30
CA CYS A 137 -9.69 -17.10 5.35
C CYS A 137 -10.77 -17.85 4.54
N GLU A 138 -11.85 -18.29 5.19
CA GLU A 138 -12.99 -18.92 4.50
C GLU A 138 -13.63 -17.98 3.47
N ALA A 139 -13.81 -16.70 3.83
CA ALA A 139 -14.38 -15.72 2.91
C ALA A 139 -13.50 -15.45 1.69
N MET A 140 -12.18 -15.36 1.91
CA MET A 140 -11.19 -15.23 0.84
C MET A 140 -11.18 -16.47 -0.06
N ASP A 141 -11.26 -17.67 0.53
CA ASP A 141 -11.33 -18.92 -0.23
C ASP A 141 -12.55 -19.00 -1.13
N LYS A 142 -13.74 -18.74 -0.57
CA LYS A 142 -15.00 -18.69 -1.32
C LYS A 142 -14.89 -17.74 -2.51
N ALA A 143 -14.39 -16.52 -2.30
CA ALA A 143 -14.23 -15.53 -3.36
C ALA A 143 -13.19 -15.97 -4.43
N CYS A 144 -12.13 -16.66 -4.03
CA CYS A 144 -11.17 -17.24 -4.97
C CYS A 144 -11.81 -18.35 -5.83
N LEU A 145 -12.58 -19.26 -5.21
CA LEU A 145 -13.29 -20.35 -5.90
C LEU A 145 -14.35 -19.82 -6.87
N GLU A 146 -15.00 -18.71 -6.53
CA GLU A 146 -15.94 -17.98 -7.40
C GLU A 146 -15.24 -17.21 -8.53
N GLY A 147 -13.90 -17.25 -8.58
CA GLY A 147 -13.11 -16.61 -9.64
C GLY A 147 -13.03 -15.09 -9.52
N LYS A 148 -13.34 -14.49 -8.37
CA LYS A 148 -13.27 -13.04 -8.16
C LYS A 148 -11.84 -12.50 -8.15
N PHE A 149 -10.88 -13.34 -7.75
CA PHE A 149 -9.46 -13.05 -7.85
C PHE A 149 -8.63 -14.32 -8.10
N ARG A 150 -7.39 -14.18 -8.56
CA ARG A 150 -6.50 -15.33 -8.88
C ARG A 150 -5.55 -15.71 -7.75
N ARG A 151 -5.07 -14.71 -6.99
CA ARG A 151 -4.06 -14.87 -5.94
C ARG A 151 -4.51 -14.16 -4.68
N PHE A 152 -4.39 -14.86 -3.55
CA PHE A 152 -4.61 -14.28 -2.23
C PHE A 152 -3.34 -13.57 -1.76
N GLY A 153 -3.47 -12.29 -1.37
CA GLY A 153 -2.39 -11.47 -0.82
C GLY A 153 -2.60 -11.03 0.63
N LEU A 154 -1.49 -10.84 1.35
CA LEU A 154 -1.46 -10.21 2.68
C LEU A 154 -0.68 -8.91 2.64
N SER A 155 -1.02 -7.95 3.49
CA SER A 155 -0.25 -6.73 3.70
C SER A 155 -0.21 -6.37 5.17
N ASN A 156 0.93 -5.86 5.65
CA ASN A 156 1.15 -5.38 7.02
C ASN A 156 0.87 -6.40 8.16
N HIS A 157 0.60 -7.66 7.84
CA HIS A 157 0.47 -8.74 8.82
C HIS A 157 1.84 -9.05 9.43
N LYS A 158 1.87 -9.32 10.73
CA LYS A 158 3.08 -9.74 11.43
C LYS A 158 3.47 -11.17 11.06
N PRO A 159 4.75 -11.56 11.22
CA PRO A 159 5.21 -12.92 10.92
C PRO A 159 4.35 -14.02 11.57
N GLU A 160 3.98 -13.85 12.84
CA GLU A 160 3.13 -14.78 13.58
C GLU A 160 1.69 -14.84 13.05
N GLU A 161 1.16 -13.74 12.53
CA GLU A 161 -0.16 -13.67 11.92
C GLU A 161 -0.16 -14.41 10.56
N ILE A 162 0.93 -14.29 9.79
CA ILE A 162 1.10 -15.01 8.52
C ILE A 162 1.17 -16.52 8.75
N GLU A 163 1.96 -16.97 9.74
CA GLU A 163 2.03 -18.39 10.12
C GLU A 163 0.64 -18.93 10.51
N ARG A 164 -0.14 -18.14 11.25
CA ARG A 164 -1.51 -18.51 11.62
C ARG A 164 -2.44 -18.60 10.41
N VAL A 165 -2.42 -17.61 9.52
CA VAL A 165 -3.24 -17.62 8.29
C VAL A 165 -2.88 -18.82 7.42
N VAL A 166 -1.59 -19.08 7.20
CA VAL A 166 -1.15 -20.24 6.40
C VAL A 166 -1.62 -21.54 7.03
N LYS A 167 -1.46 -21.70 8.35
CA LYS A 167 -1.92 -22.89 9.07
C LYS A 167 -3.42 -23.12 8.90
N ILE A 168 -4.23 -22.07 9.08
CA ILE A 168 -5.68 -22.14 8.89
C ILE A 168 -6.02 -22.61 7.48
N CYS A 169 -5.39 -22.01 6.46
CA CYS A 169 -5.64 -22.40 5.08
C CYS A 169 -5.24 -23.86 4.82
N GLU A 170 -4.12 -24.32 5.37
CA GLU A 170 -3.66 -25.72 5.22
C GLU A 170 -4.59 -26.73 5.88
N GLU A 171 -5.05 -26.45 7.11
CA GLU A 171 -5.93 -27.34 7.87
C GLU A 171 -7.32 -27.47 7.24
N ASN A 172 -7.80 -26.43 6.57
CA ASN A 172 -9.14 -26.41 5.95
C ASN A 172 -9.11 -26.64 4.43
N GLY A 173 -7.93 -26.75 3.81
CA GLY A 173 -7.79 -26.90 2.37
C GLY A 173 -8.13 -25.63 1.57
N TYR A 174 -8.07 -24.46 2.19
CA TYR A 174 -8.33 -23.17 1.55
C TYR A 174 -7.15 -22.69 0.70
N VAL A 175 -7.42 -21.73 -0.20
CA VAL A 175 -6.41 -20.96 -0.91
C VAL A 175 -5.42 -20.34 0.08
N LYS A 176 -4.12 -20.56 -0.16
CA LYS A 176 -3.05 -19.99 0.66
C LYS A 176 -2.62 -18.63 0.12
N PRO A 177 -2.22 -17.70 1.00
CA PRO A 177 -1.61 -16.47 0.54
C PRO A 177 -0.34 -16.80 -0.25
N SER A 178 -0.16 -16.15 -1.40
CA SER A 178 0.98 -16.35 -2.30
C SER A 178 1.79 -15.08 -2.51
N VAL A 179 1.27 -13.93 -2.05
CA VAL A 179 1.91 -12.63 -2.14
C VAL A 179 1.79 -11.88 -0.81
N TYR A 180 2.84 -11.17 -0.44
CA TYR A 180 2.87 -10.26 0.70
C TYR A 180 3.33 -8.87 0.23
N GLN A 181 2.56 -7.83 0.53
CA GLN A 181 2.95 -6.45 0.28
C GLN A 181 3.43 -5.79 1.58
N GLY A 182 4.64 -5.21 1.58
CA GLY A 182 5.25 -4.68 2.81
C GLY A 182 6.16 -3.48 2.60
N HIS A 183 6.33 -2.68 3.64
CA HIS A 183 7.20 -1.50 3.61
C HIS A 183 8.67 -1.94 3.53
N TYR A 184 9.36 -1.53 2.47
CA TYR A 184 10.77 -1.83 2.34
C TYR A 184 11.49 -0.80 1.47
N ASN A 185 12.61 -0.28 1.98
CA ASN A 185 13.50 0.62 1.27
C ASN A 185 14.87 0.69 1.97
N ALA A 186 15.78 1.52 1.46
CA ALA A 186 17.17 1.58 1.95
C ALA A 186 17.30 1.87 3.45
N ILE A 187 16.33 2.54 4.08
CA ILE A 187 16.35 2.88 5.52
C ILE A 187 15.33 2.09 6.35
N ALA A 188 14.30 1.51 5.72
CA ALA A 188 13.29 0.68 6.36
C ALA A 188 13.50 -0.79 5.98
N ARG A 189 14.37 -1.48 6.73
CA ARG A 189 14.84 -2.85 6.43
C ARG A 189 14.46 -3.89 7.49
N ALA A 190 13.62 -3.54 8.45
CA ALA A 190 13.24 -4.41 9.56
C ALA A 190 12.66 -5.76 9.10
N VAL A 191 11.97 -5.77 7.95
CA VAL A 191 11.39 -6.98 7.34
C VAL A 191 12.42 -8.08 7.02
N GLU A 192 13.70 -7.73 6.81
CA GLU A 192 14.73 -8.70 6.42
C GLU A 192 14.99 -9.77 7.47
N LYS A 193 14.90 -9.38 8.74
CA LYS A 193 15.27 -10.23 9.87
C LYS A 193 14.19 -11.26 10.18
N ASP A 194 12.94 -10.81 10.29
CA ASP A 194 11.87 -11.63 10.87
C ASP A 194 10.78 -12.00 9.85
N LEU A 195 10.47 -11.11 8.88
CA LEU A 195 9.39 -11.32 7.92
C LEU A 195 9.83 -12.14 6.71
N LEU A 196 10.90 -11.74 6.02
CA LEU A 196 11.35 -12.42 4.80
C LEU A 196 11.65 -13.91 5.00
N PRO A 197 12.21 -14.38 6.12
CA PRO A 197 12.37 -15.82 6.37
C PRO A 197 11.03 -16.58 6.40
N VAL A 198 10.00 -16.02 7.05
CA VAL A 198 8.66 -16.62 7.10
C VAL A 198 8.02 -16.67 5.71
N LEU A 199 8.13 -15.60 4.93
CA LEU A 199 7.63 -15.59 3.55
C LEU A 199 8.31 -16.65 2.69
N ARG A 200 9.64 -16.80 2.80
CA ARG A 200 10.40 -17.83 2.07
C ARG A 200 10.02 -19.24 2.48
N LYS A 201 9.80 -19.48 3.78
CA LYS A 201 9.35 -20.79 4.30
C LYS A 201 8.05 -21.24 3.62
N HIS A 202 7.13 -20.31 3.39
CA HIS A 202 5.81 -20.59 2.83
C HIS A 202 5.69 -20.35 1.31
N GLY A 203 6.78 -19.97 0.64
CA GLY A 203 6.76 -19.70 -0.80
C GLY A 203 5.99 -18.42 -1.19
N ILE A 204 5.88 -17.46 -0.27
CA ILE A 204 5.14 -16.21 -0.46
C ILE A 204 6.07 -15.15 -1.09
N SER A 205 5.64 -14.54 -2.19
CA SER A 205 6.40 -13.49 -2.88
C SER A 205 6.30 -12.15 -2.13
N PHE A 206 7.38 -11.36 -2.08
CA PHE A 206 7.39 -10.07 -1.40
C PHE A 206 7.33 -8.89 -2.38
N TYR A 207 6.36 -7.99 -2.18
CA TYR A 207 6.13 -6.79 -2.98
C TYR A 207 6.41 -5.57 -2.10
N ALA A 208 7.49 -4.85 -2.40
CA ALA A 208 7.93 -3.70 -1.61
C ALA A 208 7.15 -2.43 -1.96
N PHE A 209 6.47 -1.83 -1.00
CA PHE A 209 5.91 -0.48 -1.14
C PHE A 209 6.82 0.58 -0.52
N SER A 210 6.64 1.84 -0.94
CA SER A 210 7.45 2.99 -0.55
C SER A 210 8.97 2.82 -0.79
N PRO A 211 9.41 2.32 -1.98
CA PRO A 211 10.83 2.11 -2.27
C PRO A 211 11.65 3.40 -2.24
N ALA A 212 11.03 4.54 -2.54
CA ALA A 212 11.65 5.87 -2.51
C ALA A 212 11.49 6.59 -1.16
N ALA A 213 11.08 5.90 -0.10
CA ALA A 213 10.79 6.47 1.23
C ALA A 213 9.89 7.72 1.13
N ALA A 214 8.71 7.55 0.53
CA ALA A 214 7.77 8.65 0.28
C ALA A 214 8.35 9.80 -0.58
N GLY A 215 9.41 9.56 -1.36
CA GLY A 215 10.08 10.58 -2.18
C GLY A 215 11.30 11.19 -1.50
N MET A 216 11.67 10.74 -0.30
CA MET A 216 12.86 11.22 0.41
C MET A 216 14.13 10.94 -0.38
N PHE A 217 14.18 9.90 -1.21
CA PHE A 217 15.35 9.60 -2.02
C PHE A 217 15.46 10.44 -3.30
N SER A 218 14.48 11.30 -3.59
CA SER A 218 14.51 12.18 -4.77
C SER A 218 15.40 13.42 -4.62
N GLY A 219 15.89 13.71 -3.40
CA GLY A 219 16.70 14.89 -3.11
C GLY A 219 15.93 16.23 -3.08
N ASN A 220 14.63 16.23 -3.42
CA ASN A 220 13.81 17.44 -3.56
C ASN A 220 12.99 17.80 -2.30
N HIS A 221 13.47 17.46 -1.09
CA HIS A 221 12.80 17.81 0.16
C HIS A 221 13.43 19.04 0.80
N LYS A 222 12.57 19.97 1.22
CA LYS A 222 12.98 21.12 2.04
C LYS A 222 12.88 20.72 3.51
N ARG A 223 13.77 21.27 4.35
CA ARG A 223 13.82 21.02 5.79
C ARG A 223 12.51 21.38 6.51
N ASN A 224 11.76 22.33 5.96
CA ASN A 224 10.43 22.72 6.41
C ASN A 224 9.40 22.17 5.41
N ALA A 225 8.43 21.40 5.89
CA ALA A 225 7.32 20.94 5.08
C ALA A 225 6.34 22.10 4.83
N GLU A 226 5.96 22.29 3.57
CA GLU A 226 4.87 23.18 3.17
C GLU A 226 3.52 22.51 3.51
N PRO A 227 2.51 23.28 3.95
CA PRO A 227 1.18 22.74 4.23
C PRO A 227 0.57 21.98 3.04
N GLY A 228 -0.09 20.86 3.30
CA GLY A 228 -0.73 20.00 2.30
C GLY A 228 0.25 19.16 1.46
N ASN A 229 1.56 19.32 1.63
CA ASN A 229 2.54 18.49 0.96
C ASN A 229 2.73 17.15 1.70
N ARG A 230 3.45 16.23 1.06
CA ARG A 230 3.65 14.87 1.57
C ARG A 230 4.40 14.81 2.90
N TYR A 231 5.22 15.80 3.24
CA TYR A 231 5.97 15.86 4.50
C TYR A 231 5.26 16.71 5.57
N ASP A 232 4.08 17.25 5.27
CA ASP A 232 3.28 17.99 6.23
C ASP A 232 2.90 17.05 7.38
N PRO A 233 3.32 17.35 8.63
CA PRO A 233 3.02 16.50 9.78
C PRO A 233 1.52 16.42 10.11
N THR A 234 0.70 17.30 9.53
CA THR A 234 -0.77 17.28 9.68
C THR A 234 -1.46 16.37 8.66
N VAL A 235 -0.77 15.97 7.59
CA VAL A 235 -1.28 15.06 6.56
C VAL A 235 -0.80 13.64 6.84
N CYS A 236 -1.75 12.75 7.12
CA CYS A 236 -1.44 11.34 7.36
C CYS A 236 -1.11 10.62 6.04
N LEU A 237 0.17 10.62 5.70
CA LEU A 237 0.80 10.04 4.50
C LEU A 237 0.39 8.59 4.21
N MET A 238 0.09 7.83 5.26
CA MET A 238 -0.48 6.49 5.22
C MET A 238 -1.33 6.35 6.48
N CYS A 239 -2.63 6.09 6.35
CA CYS A 239 -3.49 5.67 7.47
C CYS A 239 -3.11 4.27 8.01
N ILE A 240 -1.85 3.87 7.89
CA ILE A 240 -1.24 2.78 8.63
C ILE A 240 -1.02 3.34 10.04
N HIS A 241 -1.46 2.58 11.04
CA HIS A 241 -1.24 2.86 12.46
C HIS A 241 0.09 3.57 12.71
N PRO A 242 0.13 4.62 13.57
CA PRO A 242 1.36 5.36 13.82
C PRO A 242 2.44 4.35 14.20
N PHE A 243 3.43 4.19 13.33
CA PHE A 243 4.67 3.51 13.63
C PHE A 243 5.16 4.15 14.92
N SER A 244 5.05 3.39 16.01
CA SER A 244 5.44 3.66 17.40
C SER A 244 5.89 5.09 17.71
N SER A 245 5.26 5.68 18.73
CA SER A 245 5.64 6.87 19.51
C SER A 245 7.13 7.01 19.92
N THR A 246 8.00 6.08 19.54
CA THR A 246 9.45 6.03 19.86
C THR A 246 10.32 6.95 18.99
N TRP A 247 9.88 7.39 17.80
CA TRP A 247 10.64 8.41 17.04
C TRP A 247 10.56 9.81 17.67
N ARG A 248 9.49 10.11 18.42
CA ARG A 248 9.30 11.44 19.04
C ARG A 248 10.15 11.68 20.29
N THR A 249 10.67 10.64 20.94
CA THR A 249 11.38 10.78 22.22
C THR A 249 12.90 10.90 22.10
N ASN A 250 13.51 10.45 21.00
CA ASN A 250 14.98 10.37 20.88
C ASN A 250 15.67 11.57 20.22
N ASN A 251 14.92 12.58 19.76
CA ASN A 251 15.50 13.82 19.20
C ASN A 251 15.13 15.07 20.02
N LYS A 252 15.10 14.95 21.36
CA LYS A 252 15.38 16.13 22.21
C LYS A 252 16.87 16.41 22.13
N ILE A 253 17.29 17.12 21.09
CA ILE A 253 18.52 17.90 21.17
C ILE A 253 18.24 18.96 22.23
N SER A 254 18.79 18.76 23.42
CA SER A 254 18.86 19.78 24.45
C SER A 254 19.64 20.95 23.90
N SER A 255 18.95 22.01 23.50
CA SER A 255 19.57 23.32 23.35
C SER A 255 20.11 23.75 24.72
N PRO A 256 21.39 24.11 24.85
CA PRO A 256 21.84 24.80 26.04
C PRO A 256 21.13 26.15 26.09
N SER A 257 20.46 26.41 27.20
CA SER A 257 19.85 27.69 27.54
C SER A 257 20.85 28.82 27.36
N ALA A 258 20.46 29.85 26.62
CA ALA A 258 21.10 31.16 26.67
C ALA A 258 20.89 31.73 28.08
N ASN A 259 21.97 31.87 28.85
CA ASN A 259 22.14 32.99 29.78
C ASN A 259 23.59 33.10 30.28
N SER A 260 23.98 34.38 30.40
CA SER A 260 25.08 34.97 31.16
C SER A 260 26.53 34.58 30.81
N ILE A 261 27.17 35.41 29.99
CA ILE A 261 28.52 35.95 30.27
C ILE A 261 28.55 37.41 29.81
N GLN A 262 28.40 38.34 30.76
CA GLN A 262 28.97 39.69 30.66
C GLN A 262 30.39 39.55 31.20
N ASP A 263 31.40 39.68 30.34
CA ASP A 263 32.78 39.86 30.79
C ASP A 263 33.30 41.18 30.21
N GLY A 264 33.77 42.01 31.15
CA GLY A 264 34.23 43.37 30.92
C GLY A 264 35.59 43.42 30.23
N ILE A 265 35.74 44.44 29.39
CA ILE A 265 37.03 44.90 28.89
C ILE A 265 37.30 46.24 29.58
N SER A 266 38.32 46.26 30.42
CA SER A 266 38.96 47.48 30.92
C SER A 266 40.41 47.46 30.45
N ASP A 267 40.78 48.45 29.65
CA ASP A 267 42.16 48.70 29.20
C ASP A 267 43.03 49.27 30.35
N PRO A 268 44.34 48.95 30.42
CA PRO A 268 45.30 49.66 31.26
C PRO A 268 46.23 50.59 30.44
N PRO A 269 47.01 51.46 31.11
CA PRO A 269 47.32 52.84 30.66
C PRO A 269 48.37 52.99 29.56
#